data_AF-A0A183BWT3-F1
#
_entry.id   AF-A0A183BWT3-F1
#
_cell.length_a   1.000
_cell.length_b   1.000
_cell.length_c   1.000
_cell.angle_alpha   90.00
_cell.angle_beta   90.00
_cell.angle_gamma   90.00
#
_symmetry.space_group_name_H-M   'P 1'
#
loop_
_entity.id
_entity.type
_entity.pdbx_description
1 polymer ?
#
loop_
_entity_poly.entity_id
_entity_poly.type
_entity_poly.pdbx_seq_one_letter_code
_entity_poly.pdbx_strand_id
1 'polypeptide(L)'
;MFHFNFGSRFYLKNSEGRDIEMRIHPNPSHSDYVSYIKRDVLFPQIQPADSITVFVEIDVAVETVTTSVDDSCRLSKPCICEHQLGDDYLKLLNDGVLTDFTIRVVQEKDHGNEGGGKSGSSGGAECSTALQPQQNEDVQVREIPVHKAILAARSPVFAAMLQHVDTSESKTGVLEIKDVECGVVKEMLNFIYSGKSSSPEINEIASDLLIAADKYRLEELKTHCEHCLIQAINFENACQLLIIADM
;
A
#
# COMPACT_ATOMS: atom_id res chain seq x y z
N MET A 1 18.63 5.17 25.12
CA MET A 1 18.84 3.73 25.37
C MET A 1 17.46 3.16 25.63
N PHE A 2 16.88 2.40 24.70
CA PHE A 2 15.53 1.88 24.86
C PHE A 2 15.53 0.83 25.98
N HIS A 3 14.76 1.06 27.04
CA HIS A 3 14.51 0.04 28.05
C HIS A 3 13.36 -0.83 27.57
N PHE A 4 13.67 -2.07 27.22
CA PHE A 4 12.67 -3.10 26.98
C PHE A 4 12.37 -3.79 28.31
N ASN A 5 11.12 -3.72 28.76
CA ASN A 5 10.65 -4.54 29.87
C ASN A 5 9.99 -5.79 29.30
N PHE A 6 10.54 -6.95 29.65
CA PHE A 6 10.01 -8.26 29.26
C PHE A 6 9.30 -8.89 30.46
N GLY A 7 7.98 -9.05 30.35
CA GLY A 7 7.18 -9.91 31.22
C GLY A 7 7.02 -11.28 30.58
N SER A 8 7.06 -12.35 31.37
CA SER A 8 6.64 -13.66 30.90
C SER A 8 5.81 -14.41 31.94
N ARG A 9 4.79 -15.12 31.49
CA ARG A 9 3.93 -15.97 32.33
C ARG A 9 3.91 -17.38 31.78
N PHE A 10 4.09 -18.35 32.67
CA PHE A 10 4.15 -19.77 32.33
C PHE A 10 3.04 -20.52 33.07
N TYR A 11 2.18 -21.19 32.32
CA TYR A 11 1.13 -22.05 32.89
C TYR A 11 0.94 -23.31 32.05
N LEU A 12 0.47 -24.36 32.72
CA LEU A 12 0.17 -25.66 32.13
C LEU A 12 -1.35 -25.83 32.04
N LYS A 13 -1.87 -26.32 30.91
CA LYS A 13 -3.26 -26.81 30.85
C LYS A 13 -3.30 -28.33 30.93
N ASN A 14 -4.19 -28.85 31.78
CA ASN A 14 -4.53 -30.28 31.78
C ASN A 14 -5.56 -30.61 30.66
N SER A 15 -5.93 -31.89 30.52
CA SER A 15 -6.89 -32.35 29.51
C SER A 15 -8.30 -31.76 29.65
N GLU A 16 -8.65 -31.26 30.85
CA GLU A 16 -9.90 -30.56 31.14
C GLU A 16 -9.81 -29.04 30.87
N GLY A 17 -8.66 -28.54 30.41
CA GLY A 17 -8.43 -27.12 30.11
C GLY A 17 -8.20 -26.22 31.34
N ARG A 18 -7.95 -26.80 32.52
CA ARG A 18 -7.65 -26.05 33.75
C ARG A 18 -6.19 -25.59 33.76
N ASP A 19 -5.99 -24.31 34.09
CA ASP A 19 -4.65 -23.70 34.19
C ASP A 19 -3.97 -24.07 35.53
N ILE A 20 -2.72 -24.49 35.44
CA ILE A 20 -1.85 -24.83 36.57
C ILE A 20 -0.62 -23.93 36.49
N GLU A 21 -0.52 -22.97 37.42
CA GLU A 21 0.56 -21.98 37.46
C GLU A 21 1.91 -22.60 37.82
N MET A 22 2.96 -22.20 37.10
CA MET A 22 4.33 -22.63 37.36
C MET A 22 5.05 -21.70 38.33
N ARG A 23 6.03 -22.21 39.08
CA ARG A 23 6.85 -21.36 39.96
C ARG A 23 8.04 -20.82 39.19
N ILE A 24 8.18 -19.49 39.19
CA ILE A 24 9.27 -18.77 38.56
C ILE A 24 10.38 -18.55 39.60
N HIS A 25 11.60 -18.96 39.28
CA HIS A 25 12.77 -18.70 40.12
C HIS A 25 13.78 -17.84 39.37
N PRO A 26 14.15 -16.66 39.89
CA PRO A 26 15.17 -15.82 39.27
C PRO A 26 16.55 -16.47 39.38
N ASN A 27 17.28 -16.57 38.27
CA ASN A 27 18.67 -17.00 38.26
C ASN A 27 19.59 -15.78 38.43
N PRO A 28 20.45 -15.75 39.46
CA PRO A 28 21.33 -14.60 39.72
C PRO A 28 22.55 -14.49 38.77
N SER A 29 22.77 -15.46 37.88
CA SER A 29 24.05 -15.62 37.14
C SER A 29 23.95 -15.43 35.62
N HIS A 30 22.77 -15.62 35.04
CA HIS A 30 22.50 -15.47 33.60
C HIS A 30 21.04 -15.03 33.42
N SER A 31 20.74 -14.42 32.27
CA SER A 31 19.48 -13.76 31.88
C SER A 31 18.20 -14.60 31.93
N ASP A 32 18.22 -15.82 32.45
CA ASP A 32 17.16 -16.78 32.11
C ASP A 32 16.37 -17.18 33.35
N TYR A 33 15.13 -16.70 33.40
CA TYR A 33 14.10 -17.15 34.32
C TYR A 33 13.90 -18.67 34.17
N VAL A 34 14.22 -19.44 35.22
CA VAL A 34 13.95 -20.89 35.21
C VAL A 34 12.57 -21.11 35.83
N SER A 35 11.62 -21.51 35.00
CA SER A 35 10.25 -21.86 35.40
C SER A 35 10.12 -23.36 35.50
N TYR A 36 9.70 -23.87 36.66
CA TYR A 36 9.44 -25.30 36.83
C TYR A 36 8.17 -25.55 37.65
N ILE A 37 7.57 -26.71 37.42
CA ILE A 37 6.50 -27.24 38.25
C ILE A 37 7.04 -28.42 39.06
N LYS A 38 6.69 -28.48 40.34
CA LYS A 38 7.05 -29.62 41.18
C LYS A 38 6.27 -30.85 40.73
N ARG A 39 6.95 -31.99 40.64
CA ARG A 39 6.37 -33.29 40.31
C ARG A 39 5.12 -33.60 41.15
N ASP A 40 5.16 -33.31 42.45
CA ASP A 40 4.06 -33.60 43.38
C ASP A 40 2.83 -32.69 43.18
N VAL A 41 2.99 -31.55 42.50
CA VAL A 41 1.88 -30.65 42.13
C VAL A 41 1.30 -31.04 40.78
N LEU A 42 2.16 -31.50 39.87
CA LEU A 42 1.78 -31.89 38.51
C LEU A 42 1.06 -33.25 38.50
N PHE A 43 1.66 -34.30 39.07
CA PHE A 43 1.16 -35.68 38.96
C PHE A 43 -0.26 -35.93 39.49
N PRO A 44 -0.76 -35.27 40.55
CA PRO A 44 -2.15 -35.42 40.96
C PRO A 44 -3.17 -34.84 39.97
N GLN A 45 -2.71 -34.01 39.03
CA GLN A 45 -3.57 -33.23 38.13
C GLN A 45 -3.51 -33.70 36.67
N ILE A 46 -2.72 -34.74 36.37
CA ILE A 46 -2.52 -35.28 35.03
C ILE A 46 -2.66 -36.81 35.01
N GLN A 47 -3.30 -37.34 33.97
CA GLN A 47 -3.40 -38.77 33.68
C GLN A 47 -2.39 -39.18 32.59
N PRO A 48 -2.02 -40.47 32.49
CA PRO A 48 -1.06 -40.95 31.49
C PRO A 48 -1.45 -40.69 30.03
N ALA A 49 -2.75 -40.50 29.75
CA ALA A 49 -3.28 -40.20 28.43
C ALA A 49 -3.48 -38.69 28.18
N ASP A 50 -3.23 -37.84 29.19
CA ASP A 50 -3.45 -36.40 29.07
C ASP A 50 -2.32 -35.76 28.25
N SER A 51 -2.70 -34.83 27.37
CA SER A 51 -1.76 -33.91 26.75
C SER A 51 -1.45 -32.76 27.72
N ILE A 52 -0.17 -32.52 27.94
CA ILE A 52 0.31 -31.38 28.73
C ILE A 52 0.67 -30.27 27.75
N THR A 53 -0.03 -29.14 27.82
CA THR A 53 0.28 -27.97 27.00
C THR A 53 0.88 -26.88 27.88
N VAL A 54 2.08 -26.41 27.54
CA VAL A 54 2.73 -25.27 28.21
C VAL A 54 2.44 -24.02 27.40
N PHE A 55 1.88 -23.00 28.06
CA PHE A 55 1.69 -21.69 27.48
C PHE A 55 2.75 -20.73 28.01
N VAL A 56 3.29 -19.93 27.10
CA VAL A 56 4.22 -18.84 27.41
C VAL A 56 3.58 -17.57 26.84
N GLU A 57 3.15 -16.69 27.73
CA GLU A 57 2.73 -15.35 27.38
C GLU A 57 3.93 -14.42 27.55
N ILE A 58 4.29 -13.66 26.51
CA ILE A 58 5.42 -12.73 26.53
C ILE A 58 4.86 -11.33 26.32
N ASP A 59 4.99 -10.50 27.34
CA ASP A 59 4.63 -9.09 27.30
C ASP A 59 5.88 -8.27 27.02
N VAL A 60 5.91 -7.58 25.89
CA VAL A 60 6.99 -6.65 25.53
C VAL A 60 6.47 -5.23 25.70
N ALA A 61 6.96 -4.55 26.73
CA ALA A 61 6.67 -3.13 26.93
C ALA A 61 7.82 -2.28 26.37
N VAL A 62 7.45 -1.32 25.52
CA VAL A 62 8.35 -0.33 24.95
C VAL A 62 7.92 1.04 25.45
N GLU A 63 8.84 1.79 26.06
CA GLU A 63 8.60 3.20 26.38
C GLU A 63 8.49 3.98 25.07
N THR A 64 7.31 4.52 24.78
CA THR A 64 7.08 5.38 23.62
C THR A 64 7.04 6.84 24.06
N VAL A 65 7.75 7.70 23.34
CA VAL A 65 7.60 9.14 23.48
C VAL A 65 6.44 9.55 22.58
N THR A 66 5.35 10.01 23.17
CA THR A 66 4.24 10.60 22.43
C THR A 66 4.51 12.08 22.24
N THR A 67 4.46 12.55 21.00
CA THR A 67 4.41 13.98 20.72
C THR A 67 2.96 14.43 20.86
N SER A 68 2.72 15.40 21.74
CA SER A 68 1.43 16.11 21.78
C SER A 68 1.62 17.40 20.99
N VAL A 69 0.72 17.65 20.04
CA VAL A 69 0.66 18.93 19.35
C VAL A 69 -0.02 19.89 20.32
N ASP A 70 0.59 21.03 20.61
CA ASP A 70 -0.02 22.04 21.48
C ASP A 70 -1.36 22.49 20.89
N ASP A 71 -2.45 22.09 21.54
CA ASP A 71 -3.85 22.44 21.19
C ASP A 71 -4.19 23.92 21.48
N SER A 72 -3.18 24.76 21.72
CA SER A 72 -3.31 26.20 21.99
C SER A 72 -4.05 26.98 20.89
N CYS A 73 -4.23 26.39 19.70
CA CYS A 73 -5.02 26.96 18.60
C CYS A 73 -6.51 26.55 18.60
N ARG A 74 -6.97 25.61 19.44
CA ARG A 74 -8.39 25.19 19.43
C ARG A 74 -9.37 26.20 20.04
N LEU A 75 -8.88 27.22 20.76
CA LEU A 75 -9.71 28.31 21.30
C LEU A 75 -9.72 29.61 20.49
N SER A 76 -9.08 29.65 19.33
CA SER A 76 -9.20 30.77 18.39
C SER A 76 -9.44 30.22 16.99
N LYS A 77 -10.70 30.14 16.54
CA LYS A 77 -11.20 29.76 15.19
C LYS A 77 -10.40 28.66 14.46
N PRO A 78 -11.00 27.53 14.03
CA PRO A 78 -10.26 26.51 13.28
C PRO A 78 -9.50 27.18 12.13
N CYS A 79 -8.17 27.08 12.16
CA CYS A 79 -7.31 27.71 11.19
C CYS A 79 -7.65 27.11 9.82
N ILE A 80 -8.32 27.89 8.97
CA ILE A 80 -8.80 27.48 7.63
C ILE A 80 -7.64 27.15 6.67
N CYS A 81 -6.38 27.27 7.07
CA CYS A 81 -5.30 27.56 6.13
C CYS A 81 -4.67 26.36 5.39
N GLU A 82 -4.57 25.15 5.97
CA GLU A 82 -3.95 24.01 5.26
C GLU A 82 -4.95 23.06 4.62
N HIS A 83 -6.03 22.72 5.32
CA HIS A 83 -7.03 21.78 4.78
C HIS A 83 -7.76 22.36 3.57
N GLN A 84 -8.09 23.66 3.59
CA GLN A 84 -8.80 24.32 2.48
C GLN A 84 -7.95 24.42 1.22
N LEU A 85 -6.63 24.59 1.37
CA LEU A 85 -5.73 24.78 0.23
C LEU A 85 -5.64 23.52 -0.64
N GLY A 86 -5.50 22.35 -0.02
CA GLY A 86 -5.49 21.08 -0.75
C GLY A 86 -6.80 20.82 -1.50
N ASP A 87 -7.94 21.17 -0.88
CA ASP A 87 -9.26 21.02 -1.50
C ASP A 87 -9.45 21.98 -2.67
N ASP A 88 -8.94 23.20 -2.56
CA ASP A 88 -9.01 24.20 -3.63
C ASP A 88 -8.10 23.83 -4.81
N TYR A 89 -6.92 23.26 -4.56
CA TYR A 89 -6.08 22.68 -5.62
C TYR A 89 -6.76 21.49 -6.31
N LEU A 90 -7.47 20.65 -5.55
CA LEU A 90 -8.20 19.53 -6.13
C LEU A 90 -9.37 19.99 -7.01
N LYS A 91 -10.06 21.09 -6.63
CA LYS A 91 -11.05 21.73 -7.50
C LYS A 91 -10.42 22.23 -8.80
N LEU A 92 -9.24 22.86 -8.75
CA LEU A 92 -8.54 23.28 -9.97
C LEU A 92 -8.26 22.10 -10.92
N LEU A 93 -7.87 20.94 -10.38
CA LEU A 93 -7.68 19.72 -11.17
C LEU A 93 -9.00 19.22 -11.77
N ASN A 94 -10.06 19.13 -10.97
CA ASN A 94 -11.34 18.56 -11.39
C ASN A 94 -12.12 19.44 -12.38
N ASP A 95 -12.05 20.76 -12.20
CA ASP A 95 -12.75 21.72 -13.06
C ASP A 95 -12.01 21.97 -14.39
N GLY A 96 -10.72 21.56 -14.48
CA GLY A 96 -9.90 21.73 -15.67
C GLY A 96 -9.64 23.19 -16.05
N VAL A 97 -9.70 24.10 -15.06
CA VAL A 97 -9.60 25.55 -15.28
C VAL A 97 -8.12 25.94 -15.35
N LEU A 98 -7.73 26.71 -16.39
CA LEU A 98 -6.36 27.22 -16.60
C LEU A 98 -5.28 26.14 -16.79
N THR A 99 -5.66 24.94 -17.22
CA THR A 99 -4.72 23.85 -17.53
C THR A 99 -3.90 24.16 -18.78
N ASP A 100 -2.60 23.87 -18.73
CA ASP A 100 -1.61 24.16 -19.78
C ASP A 100 -0.87 22.90 -20.26
N PHE A 101 -1.32 21.72 -19.79
CA PHE A 101 -0.76 20.41 -20.13
C PHE A 101 -1.81 19.31 -20.03
N THR A 102 -1.57 18.19 -20.74
CA THR A 102 -2.47 17.04 -20.72
C THR A 102 -1.69 15.76 -20.47
N ILE A 103 -2.14 14.95 -19.51
CA ILE A 103 -1.68 13.58 -19.34
C ILE A 103 -2.66 12.66 -20.07
N ARG A 104 -2.15 11.87 -21.01
CA ARG A 104 -2.90 10.89 -21.78
C ARG A 104 -2.56 9.49 -21.27
N VAL A 105 -3.52 8.83 -20.64
CA VAL A 105 -3.40 7.44 -20.20
C VAL A 105 -3.95 6.54 -21.30
N VAL A 106 -3.12 5.61 -21.79
CA VAL A 106 -3.47 4.67 -22.85
C VAL A 106 -3.51 3.27 -22.26
N GLN A 107 -4.69 2.65 -22.24
CA GLN A 107 -4.87 1.29 -21.74
C GLN A 107 -5.29 0.36 -22.88
N GLU A 108 -4.55 -0.72 -23.05
CA GLU A 108 -4.97 -1.86 -23.85
C GLU A 108 -5.96 -2.67 -23.02
N LYS A 109 -7.15 -2.97 -23.55
CA LYS A 109 -8.08 -3.87 -22.88
C LYS A 109 -7.50 -5.28 -22.94
N ASP A 110 -7.02 -5.79 -21.83
CA ASP A 110 -6.69 -7.20 -21.74
C ASP A 110 -8.01 -7.99 -21.72
N HIS A 111 -8.30 -8.70 -22.80
CA HIS A 111 -9.39 -9.67 -22.83
C HIS A 111 -9.02 -10.83 -21.90
N GLY A 112 -9.47 -10.75 -20.65
CA GLY A 112 -9.45 -11.87 -19.72
C GLY A 112 -10.18 -13.07 -20.33
N ASN A 113 -9.40 -14.06 -20.75
CA ASN A 113 -9.87 -15.33 -21.30
C ASN A 113 -10.35 -16.24 -20.15
N GLU A 114 -11.65 -16.26 -19.87
CA GLU A 114 -12.27 -17.36 -19.13
C GLU A 114 -12.42 -18.57 -20.07
N GLY A 115 -11.65 -19.62 -19.78
CA GLY A 115 -11.63 -20.85 -20.54
C GLY A 115 -12.96 -21.62 -20.50
N GLY A 116 -13.46 -21.98 -21.67
CA GLY A 116 -14.58 -22.90 -21.85
C GLY A 116 -14.59 -23.51 -23.24
N GLY A 117 -13.96 -24.68 -23.41
CA GLY A 117 -13.88 -25.36 -24.71
C GLY A 117 -15.21 -25.91 -25.21
N LYS A 118 -15.36 -25.98 -26.54
CA LYS A 118 -15.83 -27.16 -27.29
C LYS A 118 -15.86 -26.95 -28.81
N SER A 119 -15.10 -27.82 -29.49
CA SER A 119 -15.42 -28.57 -30.73
C SER A 119 -16.22 -27.93 -31.88
N GLY A 120 -15.56 -27.79 -33.04
CA GLY A 120 -15.83 -28.67 -34.19
C GLY A 120 -16.71 -28.17 -35.35
N SER A 121 -16.03 -27.87 -36.48
CA SER A 121 -16.27 -28.36 -37.85
C SER A 121 -16.94 -27.48 -38.94
N SER A 122 -16.34 -27.58 -40.14
CA SER A 122 -16.76 -27.21 -41.51
C SER A 122 -16.88 -25.72 -41.84
N GLY A 123 -16.47 -25.17 -42.98
CA GLY A 123 -15.91 -25.67 -44.25
C GLY A 123 -16.22 -24.61 -45.34
N GLY A 124 -15.33 -24.41 -46.32
CA GLY A 124 -15.66 -23.80 -47.62
C GLY A 124 -15.20 -22.35 -47.91
N ALA A 125 -14.24 -22.26 -48.85
CA ALA A 125 -14.18 -21.40 -50.05
C ALA A 125 -14.27 -19.84 -49.99
N GLU A 126 -13.15 -19.24 -50.45
CA GLU A 126 -13.01 -18.14 -51.46
C GLU A 126 -13.48 -16.71 -51.16
N CYS A 127 -12.56 -15.73 -51.29
CA CYS A 127 -12.46 -14.83 -52.45
C CYS A 127 -11.85 -13.45 -52.07
N SER A 128 -10.88 -13.00 -52.88
CA SER A 128 -10.25 -11.69 -52.88
C SER A 128 -11.24 -10.54 -52.92
N THR A 129 -11.04 -9.45 -52.15
CA THR A 129 -11.34 -8.05 -52.55
C THR A 129 -10.77 -7.05 -51.53
N ALA A 130 -10.09 -6.02 -52.06
CA ALA A 130 -9.81 -4.68 -51.54
C ALA A 130 -9.24 -4.49 -50.11
N LEU A 131 -7.98 -4.04 -50.06
CA LEU A 131 -7.37 -3.37 -48.90
C LEU A 131 -8.11 -2.06 -48.62
N GLN A 132 -8.92 -2.05 -47.55
CA GLN A 132 -9.25 -0.85 -46.80
C GLN A 132 -8.24 -0.74 -45.62
N PRO A 133 -7.78 0.46 -45.24
CA PRO A 133 -6.95 0.61 -44.06
C PRO A 133 -7.81 0.26 -42.83
N GLN A 134 -7.42 -0.82 -42.14
CA GLN A 134 -8.11 -1.28 -40.94
C GLN A 134 -7.92 -0.24 -39.84
N GLN A 135 -9.03 0.34 -39.38
CA GLN A 135 -9.09 1.10 -38.14
C GLN A 135 -8.98 0.09 -36.99
N ASN A 136 -7.88 0.15 -36.26
CA ASN A 136 -7.66 -0.68 -35.07
C ASN A 136 -8.50 -0.13 -33.92
N GLU A 137 -9.69 -0.70 -33.74
CA GLU A 137 -10.63 -0.42 -32.65
C GLU A 137 -10.28 -1.33 -31.46
N ASP A 138 -9.80 -0.76 -30.35
CA ASP A 138 -9.96 -1.22 -28.93
C ASP A 138 -8.87 -0.65 -27.98
N VAL A 139 -8.56 0.65 -28.09
CA VAL A 139 -7.67 1.34 -27.14
C VAL A 139 -8.48 2.37 -26.35
N GLN A 140 -8.60 2.20 -25.02
CA GLN A 140 -9.22 3.21 -24.17
C GLN A 140 -8.19 4.28 -23.84
N VAL A 141 -8.36 5.46 -24.43
CA VAL A 141 -7.54 6.65 -24.18
C VAL A 141 -8.29 7.59 -23.25
N ARG A 142 -7.66 7.99 -22.13
CA ARG A 142 -8.21 8.98 -21.21
C ARG A 142 -7.25 10.16 -21.09
N GLU A 143 -7.76 11.36 -21.31
CA GLU A 143 -7.00 12.60 -21.20
C GLU A 143 -7.37 13.31 -19.90
N ILE A 144 -6.35 13.75 -19.16
CA ILE A 144 -6.48 14.45 -17.89
C ILE A 144 -5.76 15.79 -18.04
N PRO A 145 -6.49 16.91 -18.07
CA PRO A 145 -5.88 18.23 -18.16
C PRO A 145 -5.27 18.62 -16.79
N VAL A 146 -4.06 19.14 -16.80
CA VAL A 146 -3.24 19.40 -15.61
C VAL A 146 -2.40 20.67 -15.76
N HIS A 147 -1.73 21.08 -14.68
CA HIS A 147 -0.92 22.29 -14.60
C HIS A 147 0.58 21.94 -14.51
N LYS A 148 1.38 22.40 -15.46
CA LYS A 148 2.84 22.14 -15.49
C LYS A 148 3.53 22.59 -14.21
N ALA A 149 3.17 23.78 -13.73
CA ALA A 149 3.78 24.40 -12.56
C ALA A 149 3.60 23.54 -11.30
N ILE A 150 2.41 22.94 -11.12
CA ILE A 150 2.12 22.10 -9.95
C ILE A 150 2.87 20.77 -10.05
N LEU A 151 2.84 20.12 -11.22
CA LEU A 151 3.58 18.87 -11.45
C LEU A 151 5.08 19.04 -11.21
N ALA A 152 5.68 20.07 -11.80
CA ALA A 152 7.11 20.36 -11.67
C ALA A 152 7.51 20.75 -10.24
N ALA A 153 6.62 21.38 -9.46
CA ALA A 153 6.91 21.73 -8.07
C ALA A 153 6.90 20.51 -7.13
N ARG A 154 6.13 19.46 -7.47
CA ARG A 154 5.88 18.30 -6.58
C ARG A 154 6.61 17.02 -7.00
N SER A 155 7.11 16.94 -8.23
CA SER A 155 7.89 15.80 -8.72
C SER A 155 9.14 16.28 -9.45
N PRO A 156 10.34 15.88 -9.00
CA PRO A 156 11.60 16.12 -9.71
C PRO A 156 11.59 15.55 -11.14
N VAL A 157 10.91 14.42 -11.35
CA VAL A 157 10.81 13.75 -12.66
C VAL A 157 9.97 14.59 -13.62
N PHE A 158 8.81 15.08 -13.19
CA PHE A 158 8.02 16.02 -14.00
C PHE A 158 8.77 17.34 -14.22
N ALA A 159 9.50 17.84 -13.21
CA ALA A 159 10.30 19.04 -13.37
C ALA A 159 11.35 18.88 -14.49
N ALA A 160 12.12 17.80 -14.47
CA ALA A 160 13.13 17.52 -15.49
C ALA A 160 12.49 17.35 -16.88
N MET A 161 11.38 16.63 -16.97
CA MET A 161 10.66 16.39 -18.22
C MET A 161 10.13 17.70 -18.86
N LEU A 162 9.67 18.65 -18.04
CA LEU A 162 9.06 19.90 -18.47
C LEU A 162 10.07 21.06 -18.64
N GLN A 163 11.24 21.01 -18.00
CA GLN A 163 12.28 22.04 -18.10
C GLN A 163 13.02 22.03 -19.44
N HIS A 164 13.16 20.88 -20.08
CA HIS A 164 13.88 20.75 -21.34
C HIS A 164 12.98 21.09 -22.52
N VAL A 165 13.28 22.20 -23.20
CA VAL A 165 12.57 22.67 -24.41
C VAL A 165 12.62 21.66 -25.56
N ASP A 166 13.55 20.68 -25.51
CA ASP A 166 13.76 19.68 -26.56
C ASP A 166 13.09 18.32 -26.35
N THR A 167 12.39 18.11 -25.24
CA THR A 167 11.58 16.90 -25.07
C THR A 167 10.32 16.94 -25.94
N SER A 168 9.86 15.78 -26.40
CA SER A 168 8.61 15.68 -27.17
C SER A 168 7.44 16.26 -26.39
N GLU A 169 7.41 15.99 -25.09
CA GLU A 169 6.34 16.32 -24.15
C GLU A 169 6.23 17.83 -23.92
N SER A 170 7.36 18.55 -23.83
CA SER A 170 7.34 20.00 -23.69
C SER A 170 6.84 20.70 -24.96
N LYS A 171 7.12 20.11 -26.14
CA LYS A 171 6.68 20.62 -27.46
C LYS A 171 5.24 20.27 -27.79
N THR A 172 4.78 19.06 -27.46
CA THR A 172 3.41 18.61 -27.74
C THR A 172 2.41 19.09 -26.69
N GLY A 173 2.88 19.39 -25.47
CA GLY A 173 2.00 19.68 -24.34
C GLY A 173 1.23 18.45 -23.83
N VAL A 174 1.64 17.25 -24.25
CA VAL A 174 0.99 15.98 -23.89
C VAL A 174 2.04 14.99 -23.39
N LEU A 175 1.78 14.39 -22.22
CA LEU A 175 2.52 13.25 -21.69
C LEU A 175 1.70 11.98 -21.85
N GLU A 176 2.26 10.97 -22.51
CA GLU A 176 1.60 9.67 -22.69
C GLU A 176 2.08 8.67 -21.63
N ILE A 177 1.15 8.12 -20.85
CA ILE A 177 1.40 7.08 -19.84
C ILE A 177 0.72 5.79 -20.31
N LYS A 178 1.50 4.73 -20.48
CA LYS A 178 1.03 3.43 -21.02
C LYS A 178 1.06 2.30 -19.99
N ASP A 179 1.87 2.46 -18.96
CA ASP A 179 2.26 1.41 -18.02
C ASP A 179 1.62 1.56 -16.64
N VAL A 180 0.69 2.52 -16.48
CA VAL A 180 0.01 2.80 -15.22
C VAL A 180 -1.48 2.89 -15.44
N GLU A 181 -2.26 2.24 -14.58
CA GLU A 181 -3.71 2.26 -14.67
C GLU A 181 -4.28 3.68 -14.47
N CYS A 182 -5.35 4.04 -15.18
CA CYS A 182 -6.00 5.34 -15.04
C CYS A 182 -6.44 5.64 -13.59
N GLY A 183 -6.90 4.63 -12.84
CA GLY A 183 -7.22 4.77 -11.41
C GLY A 183 -6.00 5.21 -10.59
N VAL A 184 -4.87 4.55 -10.80
CA VAL A 184 -3.59 4.84 -10.15
C VAL A 184 -3.07 6.23 -10.54
N VAL A 185 -3.11 6.59 -11.83
CA VAL A 185 -2.69 7.94 -12.29
C VAL A 185 -3.55 9.02 -11.65
N LYS A 186 -4.87 8.82 -11.54
CA LYS A 186 -5.76 9.77 -10.89
C LYS A 186 -5.41 9.95 -9.41
N GLU A 187 -5.17 8.87 -8.68
CA GLU A 187 -4.81 8.98 -7.26
C GLU A 187 -3.43 9.62 -7.06
N MET A 188 -2.47 9.31 -7.92
CA MET A 188 -1.17 9.98 -7.95
C MET A 188 -1.34 11.50 -8.18
N LEU A 189 -2.21 11.92 -9.10
CA LEU A 189 -2.52 13.32 -9.33
C LEU A 189 -3.24 13.97 -8.14
N ASN A 190 -4.22 13.29 -7.54
CA ASN A 190 -4.90 13.78 -6.33
C ASN A 190 -3.88 14.06 -5.22
N PHE A 191 -2.89 13.18 -5.05
CA PHE A 191 -1.82 13.37 -4.10
C PHE A 191 -0.92 14.57 -4.45
N ILE A 192 -0.54 14.72 -5.72
CA ILE A 192 0.28 15.86 -6.17
C ILE A 192 -0.39 17.19 -5.84
N TYR A 193 -1.70 17.31 -6.04
CA TYR A 193 -2.45 18.56 -5.84
C TYR A 193 -2.81 18.82 -4.37
N SER A 194 -3.22 17.79 -3.64
CA SER A 194 -3.77 17.97 -2.28
C SER A 194 -2.79 17.64 -1.16
N GLY A 195 -1.69 16.94 -1.47
CA GLY A 195 -0.78 16.34 -0.47
C GLY A 195 -1.43 15.22 0.34
N LYS A 196 -2.64 14.79 -0.03
CA LYS A 196 -3.42 13.77 0.66
C LYS A 196 -3.78 12.67 -0.33
N SER A 197 -3.70 11.44 0.14
CA SER A 197 -4.30 10.30 -0.52
C SER A 197 -5.74 10.18 0.03
N SER A 198 -6.74 10.36 -0.83
CA SER A 198 -8.14 10.47 -0.42
C SER A 198 -8.94 9.19 -0.69
N SER A 199 -8.38 8.23 -1.43
CA SER A 199 -9.17 7.06 -1.81
C SER A 199 -9.22 6.01 -0.70
N PRO A 200 -10.43 5.55 -0.30
CA PRO A 200 -10.58 4.35 0.55
C PRO A 200 -10.06 3.08 -0.14
N GLU A 201 -9.79 3.17 -1.45
CA GLU A 201 -9.30 2.13 -2.34
C GLU A 201 -7.77 2.04 -2.38
N ILE A 202 -7.03 2.88 -1.63
CA ILE A 202 -5.56 2.83 -1.58
C ILE A 202 -5.06 1.41 -1.37
N ASN A 203 -5.70 0.62 -0.50
CA ASN A 203 -5.24 -0.74 -0.22
C ASN A 203 -5.31 -1.66 -1.46
N GLU A 204 -6.25 -1.43 -2.37
CA GLU A 204 -6.40 -2.25 -3.59
C GLU A 204 -5.35 -1.85 -4.64
N ILE A 205 -5.06 -0.54 -4.75
CA ILE A 205 -4.12 0.00 -5.75
C ILE A 205 -2.72 0.30 -5.17
N ALA A 206 -2.46 -0.01 -3.89
CA ALA A 206 -1.26 0.45 -3.18
C ALA A 206 0.04 -0.04 -3.83
N SER A 207 0.04 -1.27 -4.36
CA SER A 207 1.18 -1.85 -5.08
C SER A 207 1.52 -1.05 -6.33
N ASP A 208 0.52 -0.78 -7.18
CA ASP A 208 0.74 -0.05 -8.43
C ASP A 208 1.00 1.44 -8.18
N LEU A 209 0.37 2.00 -7.15
CA LEU A 209 0.60 3.36 -6.71
C LEU A 209 2.00 3.54 -6.12
N LEU A 210 2.54 2.53 -5.43
CA LEU A 210 3.92 2.52 -4.96
C LEU A 210 4.91 2.57 -6.13
N ILE A 211 4.68 1.73 -7.16
CA ILE A 211 5.51 1.71 -8.37
C ILE A 211 5.45 3.07 -9.09
N ALA A 212 4.25 3.64 -9.23
CA ALA A 212 4.08 4.96 -9.81
C ALA A 212 4.77 6.05 -8.97
N ALA A 213 4.64 6.00 -7.64
CA ALA A 213 5.27 6.95 -6.73
C ALA A 213 6.80 6.91 -6.83
N ASP A 214 7.42 5.72 -6.93
CA ASP A 214 8.86 5.62 -7.12
C ASP A 214 9.29 6.14 -8.50
N LYS A 215 8.57 5.74 -9.56
CA LYS A 215 8.82 6.17 -10.95
C LYS A 215 8.83 7.69 -11.10
N TYR A 216 7.91 8.38 -10.42
CA TYR A 216 7.80 9.85 -10.48
C TYR A 216 8.47 10.56 -9.29
N ARG A 217 9.21 9.85 -8.43
CA ARG A 217 9.90 10.39 -7.25
C ARG A 217 8.98 11.23 -6.36
N LEU A 218 7.92 10.58 -5.87
CA LEU A 218 6.95 11.13 -4.91
C LEU A 218 7.18 10.46 -3.56
N GLU A 219 8.22 10.87 -2.82
CA GLU A 219 8.68 10.16 -1.61
C GLU A 219 7.61 10.05 -0.52
N GLU A 220 6.85 11.12 -0.29
CA GLU A 220 5.77 11.14 0.71
C GLU A 220 4.67 10.12 0.37
N LEU A 221 4.31 10.01 -0.92
CA LEU A 221 3.34 9.03 -1.39
C LEU A 221 3.89 7.61 -1.30
N LYS A 222 5.17 7.44 -1.66
CA LYS A 222 5.89 6.16 -1.57
C LYS A 222 5.84 5.62 -0.14
N THR A 223 6.25 6.42 0.85
CA THR A 223 6.22 6.03 2.27
C THR A 223 4.80 5.74 2.75
N HIS A 224 3.81 6.48 2.27
CA HIS A 224 2.40 6.21 2.60
C HIS A 224 1.95 4.84 2.07
N CYS A 225 2.24 4.53 0.80
CA CYS A 225 1.94 3.23 0.21
C CYS A 225 2.68 2.09 0.92
N GLU A 226 3.96 2.27 1.27
CA GLU A 226 4.74 1.29 2.05
C GLU A 226 4.05 0.97 3.39
N HIS A 227 3.60 2.00 4.12
CA HIS A 227 2.87 1.82 5.38
C HIS A 227 1.57 1.03 5.19
N CYS A 228 0.79 1.36 4.16
CA CYS A 228 -0.45 0.62 3.84
C CYS A 228 -0.16 -0.85 3.51
N LEU A 229 0.86 -1.11 2.68
CA LEU A 229 1.23 -2.46 2.29
C LEU A 229 1.76 -3.28 3.47
N ILE A 230 2.60 -2.69 4.32
CA ILE A 230 3.11 -3.34 5.54
C ILE A 230 1.97 -3.77 6.47
N GLN A 231 0.96 -2.92 6.64
CA GLN A 231 -0.22 -3.24 7.44
C GLN A 231 -1.10 -4.33 6.82
N ALA A 232 -1.05 -4.48 5.50
CA ALA A 232 -1.81 -5.46 4.74
C ALA A 232 -1.05 -6.78 4.48
N ILE A 233 0.20 -6.94 4.97
CA ILE A 233 0.97 -8.18 4.80
C ILE A 233 0.22 -9.36 5.42
N ASN A 234 0.08 -10.41 4.63
CA ASN A 234 -0.45 -11.71 5.04
C ASN A 234 0.35 -12.85 4.36
N PHE A 235 0.03 -14.09 4.73
CA PHE A 235 0.74 -15.25 4.21
C PHE A 235 0.67 -15.40 2.69
N GLU A 236 -0.42 -14.94 2.06
CA GLU A 236 -0.67 -15.10 0.63
C GLU A 236 0.05 -14.03 -0.21
N ASN A 237 0.17 -12.80 0.30
CA ASN A 237 0.75 -11.68 -0.44
C ASN A 237 2.23 -11.38 -0.11
N ALA A 238 2.81 -12.00 0.93
CA ALA A 238 4.16 -11.68 1.40
C ALA A 238 5.25 -11.80 0.30
N CYS A 239 5.20 -12.86 -0.51
CA CYS A 239 6.18 -13.06 -1.60
C CYS A 239 6.05 -11.98 -2.69
N GLN A 240 4.83 -11.58 -3.03
CA GLN A 240 4.57 -10.56 -4.05
C GLN A 240 5.06 -9.19 -3.54
N LEU A 241 4.78 -8.85 -2.29
CA LEU A 241 5.24 -7.60 -1.67
C LEU A 241 6.76 -7.53 -1.56
N LEU A 242 7.43 -8.66 -1.31
CA LEU A 242 8.90 -8.71 -1.30
C LEU A 242 9.50 -8.36 -2.67
N ILE A 243 8.90 -8.84 -3.76
CA ILE A 243 9.35 -8.50 -5.12
C ILE A 243 9.17 -7.00 -5.37
N ILE A 244 8.03 -6.43 -4.98
CA ILE A 244 7.77 -5.00 -5.14
C ILE A 244 8.75 -4.16 -4.32
N ALA A 245 9.12 -4.60 -3.12
CA ALA A 245 10.05 -3.88 -2.24
C ALA A 245 11.50 -3.87 -2.73
N ASP A 246 11.89 -4.77 -3.65
CA ASP A 246 13.24 -4.83 -4.24
C ASP A 246 13.38 -3.91 -5.47
N MET A 247 12.26 -3.41 -6.02
CA MET A 247 12.24 -2.52 -7.20
C MET A 247 12.69 -1.10 -6.86
#